data_AF-A0A3M8SKZ5-F1
#
_entry.id   AF-A0A3M8SKZ5-F1
#
_cell.length_a   1.000
_cell.length_b   1.000
_cell.length_c   1.000
_cell.angle_alpha   90.00
_cell.angle_beta   90.00
_cell.angle_gamma   90.00
#
_symmetry.space_group_name_H-M   'P 1'
#
loop_
_entity.id
_entity.type
_entity.pdbx_description
1 polymer ?
#
loop_
_entity_poly.entity_id
_entity_poly.type
_entity_poly.pdbx_seq_one_letter_code
_entity_poly.pdbx_strand_id
1 'polypeptide(L)'
;MSDTEALLGDLRAESEELDGLVAGLPAEEWRTPTPAVGWTIAHQIAHLAWTDARAVQAAEDPEGFAEEVRRAFAAPERFVDEGAERGAAEPPAALLERWREGRERLARV
;
A
#
# COMPACT_ATOMS: atom_id res chain seq x y z
N MET A 1 0.43 1.13 27.09
CA MET A 1 0.47 1.31 25.63
C MET A 1 0.38 2.79 25.36
N SER A 2 1.29 3.32 24.56
CA SER A 2 1.12 4.67 24.00
C SER A 2 0.01 4.67 22.95
N ASP A 3 -0.52 5.85 22.62
CA ASP A 3 -1.51 5.99 21.55
C ASP A 3 -0.97 5.48 20.21
N THR A 4 0.34 5.64 19.96
CA THR A 4 1.02 5.13 18.77
C THR A 4 1.09 3.61 18.74
N GLU A 5 1.41 2.96 19.86
CA GLU A 5 1.45 1.49 19.94
C GLU A 5 0.06 0.88 19.69
N ALA A 6 -0.99 1.51 20.21
CA ALA A 6 -2.37 1.09 19.96
C ALA A 6 -2.73 1.25 18.47
N LEU A 7 -2.41 2.40 17.87
CA LEU A 7 -2.66 2.67 16.46
C LEU A 7 -1.96 1.67 15.51
N LEU A 8 -0.70 1.34 15.79
CA LEU A 8 0.05 0.34 15.01
C LEU A 8 -0.54 -1.07 15.18
N GLY A 9 -1.06 -1.38 16.38
CA GLY A 9 -1.78 -2.62 16.64
C GLY A 9 -3.06 -2.73 15.81
N ASP A 10 -3.87 -1.68 15.77
CA ASP A 10 -5.10 -1.63 14.99
C ASP A 10 -4.80 -1.74 13.48
N LEU A 11 -3.82 -0.97 12.98
CA LEU A 11 -3.39 -1.03 11.58
C LEU A 11 -2.94 -2.44 11.18
N ARG A 12 -2.22 -3.14 12.07
CA ARG A 12 -1.80 -4.52 11.84
C ARG A 12 -3.01 -5.46 11.76
N ALA A 13 -3.95 -5.34 12.68
CA ALA A 13 -5.15 -6.19 12.72
C ALA A 13 -6.01 -6.00 11.45
N GLU A 14 -6.25 -4.76 11.05
CA GLU A 14 -6.99 -4.44 9.82
C GLU A 14 -6.27 -4.98 8.56
N SER A 15 -4.93 -4.87 8.53
CA SER A 15 -4.13 -5.40 7.43
C SER A 15 -4.16 -6.93 7.36
N GLU A 16 -4.15 -7.63 8.50
CA GLU A 16 -4.25 -9.09 8.56
C GLU A 16 -5.64 -9.58 8.11
N GLU A 17 -6.71 -8.89 8.48
CA GLU A 17 -8.06 -9.18 7.99
C GLU A 17 -8.14 -9.04 6.47
N LEU A 18 -7.66 -7.91 5.92
CA LEU A 18 -7.66 -7.66 4.48
C LEU A 18 -6.79 -8.66 3.71
N ASP A 19 -5.61 -9.01 4.24
CA ASP A 19 -4.76 -10.06 3.67
C ASP A 19 -5.52 -11.39 3.55
N GLY A 20 -6.22 -11.80 4.60
CA GLY A 20 -7.04 -13.00 4.60
C GLY A 20 -8.12 -13.03 3.52
N LEU A 21 -8.68 -11.86 3.17
CA LEU A 21 -9.67 -11.74 2.09
C LEU A 21 -9.07 -11.96 0.70
N VAL A 22 -7.82 -11.51 0.47
CA VAL A 22 -7.21 -11.51 -0.88
C VAL A 22 -6.25 -12.68 -1.12
N ALA A 23 -5.67 -13.26 -0.06
CA ALA A 23 -4.65 -14.30 -0.15
C ALA A 23 -5.15 -15.60 -0.81
N GLY A 24 -6.45 -15.90 -0.67
CA GLY A 24 -7.07 -17.08 -1.26
C GLY A 24 -7.63 -16.87 -2.67
N LEU A 25 -7.63 -15.64 -3.18
CA LEU A 25 -8.23 -15.33 -4.48
C LEU A 25 -7.35 -15.86 -5.63
N PRO A 26 -7.93 -16.47 -6.67
CA PRO A 26 -7.20 -16.76 -7.89
C PRO A 26 -6.76 -15.45 -8.57
N ALA A 27 -5.69 -15.52 -9.37
CA ALA A 27 -5.06 -14.33 -9.95
C ALA A 27 -6.01 -13.51 -10.85
N GLU A 28 -7.00 -14.15 -11.46
CA GLU A 28 -8.03 -13.51 -12.29
C GLU A 28 -8.97 -12.62 -11.46
N GLU A 29 -9.29 -13.03 -10.23
CA GLU A 29 -10.20 -12.28 -9.35
C GLU A 29 -9.57 -10.99 -8.82
N TRP A 30 -8.23 -10.87 -8.84
CA TRP A 30 -7.54 -9.61 -8.54
C TRP A 30 -7.85 -8.48 -9.53
N ARG A 31 -8.43 -8.80 -10.70
CA ARG A 31 -8.93 -7.82 -11.68
C ARG A 31 -10.37 -7.38 -11.40
N THR A 32 -10.99 -7.88 -10.32
CA THR A 32 -12.35 -7.47 -9.94
C THR A 32 -12.39 -5.97 -9.66
N PRO A 33 -13.29 -5.21 -10.31
CA PRO A 33 -13.45 -3.78 -10.06
C PRO A 33 -13.88 -3.50 -8.63
N THR A 34 -13.43 -2.36 -8.09
CA THR A 34 -13.83 -1.84 -6.78
C THR A 34 -14.71 -0.61 -6.95
N PRO A 35 -15.37 -0.10 -5.89
CA PRO A 35 -16.12 1.15 -5.97
C PRO A 35 -15.28 2.37 -6.37
N ALA A 36 -13.96 2.33 -6.18
CA ALA A 36 -13.05 3.31 -6.75
C ALA A 36 -12.97 3.08 -8.27
N VAL A 37 -13.58 3.99 -9.04
CA VAL A 37 -13.71 3.85 -10.50
C VAL A 37 -12.33 3.72 -11.14
N GLY A 38 -12.17 2.69 -11.98
CA GLY A 38 -10.91 2.38 -12.65
C GLY A 38 -9.99 1.46 -11.85
N TRP A 39 -10.21 1.30 -10.53
CA TRP A 39 -9.34 0.50 -9.67
C TRP A 39 -9.93 -0.89 -9.44
N THR A 40 -9.07 -1.89 -9.58
CA THR A 40 -9.34 -3.29 -9.21
C THR A 40 -8.83 -3.60 -7.81
N ILE A 41 -9.07 -4.82 -7.31
CA ILE A 41 -8.45 -5.31 -6.06
C ILE A 41 -6.92 -5.12 -6.10
N ALA A 42 -6.27 -5.44 -7.22
CA ALA A 42 -4.83 -5.24 -7.38
C ALA A 42 -4.41 -3.76 -7.21
N HIS A 43 -5.20 -2.81 -7.71
CA HIS A 43 -4.93 -1.38 -7.51
C HIS A 43 -5.03 -0.98 -6.04
N GLN A 44 -6.02 -1.50 -5.31
CA GLN A 44 -6.17 -1.22 -3.89
C GLN A 44 -4.96 -1.72 -3.09
N ILE A 45 -4.54 -2.98 -3.31
CA ILE A 45 -3.38 -3.53 -2.61
C ILE A 45 -2.09 -2.81 -3.02
N ALA A 46 -1.94 -2.45 -4.31
CA ALA A 46 -0.82 -1.65 -4.79
C ALA A 46 -0.73 -0.28 -4.12
N HIS A 47 -1.87 0.39 -3.93
CA HIS A 47 -1.94 1.67 -3.25
C HIS A 47 -1.57 1.56 -1.75
N LEU A 48 -2.04 0.51 -1.06
CA LEU A 48 -1.65 0.23 0.33
C LEU A 48 -0.15 -0.03 0.45
N ALA A 49 0.40 -0.93 -0.38
CA ALA A 49 1.83 -1.24 -0.40
C ALA A 49 2.70 0.01 -0.67
N TRP A 50 2.23 0.89 -1.56
CA TRP A 50 2.90 2.16 -1.84
C TRP A 50 2.84 3.11 -0.63
N THR A 51 1.68 3.23 0.01
CA THR A 51 1.48 4.09 1.19
C THR A 51 2.36 3.65 2.35
N ASP A 52 2.42 2.35 2.64
CA ASP A 52 3.29 1.79 3.68
C ASP A 52 4.77 2.14 3.41
N ALA A 53 5.21 2.01 2.15
CA ALA A 53 6.56 2.38 1.76
C ALA A 53 6.85 3.88 1.93
N ARG A 54 5.88 4.76 1.65
CA ARG A 54 6.02 6.21 1.89
C ARG A 54 6.04 6.55 3.37
N ALA A 55 5.26 5.87 4.20
CA ALA A 55 5.25 6.06 5.64
C ALA A 55 6.60 5.66 6.26
N VAL A 56 7.13 4.49 5.88
CA VAL A 56 8.49 4.06 6.27
C VAL A 56 9.54 5.06 5.81
N GLN A 57 9.47 5.51 4.55
CA GLN A 57 10.41 6.48 4.02
C GLN A 57 10.34 7.82 4.77
N ALA A 58 9.16 8.29 5.16
CA ALA A 58 9.02 9.51 5.95
C ALA A 58 9.68 9.40 7.33
N ALA A 59 9.65 8.21 7.94
CA ALA A 59 10.26 7.95 9.25
C ALA A 59 11.78 7.77 9.16
N GLU A 60 12.28 7.09 8.13
CA GLU A 60 13.68 6.68 8.03
C GLU A 60 14.55 7.57 7.11
N ASP A 61 13.95 8.23 6.11
CA ASP A 61 14.62 9.07 5.11
C ASP A 61 13.79 10.35 4.80
N PRO A 62 13.78 11.33 5.72
CA PRO A 62 12.98 12.56 5.58
C PRO A 62 13.33 13.36 4.33
N GLU A 63 14.61 13.43 3.94
CA GLU A 63 15.06 14.13 2.74
C GLU A 63 14.53 13.47 1.46
N GLY A 64 14.62 12.14 1.38
CA GLY A 64 14.04 11.39 0.27
C GLY A 64 12.53 11.54 0.21
N PHE A 65 11.85 11.50 1.36
CA PHE A 65 10.41 11.72 1.42
C PHE A 65 10.02 13.12 0.92
N ALA A 66 10.77 14.16 1.29
CA ALA A 66 10.53 15.52 0.80
C ALA A 66 10.63 15.62 -0.73
N GLU A 67 11.51 14.85 -1.36
CA GLU A 67 11.61 14.77 -2.82
C GLU A 67 10.40 14.06 -3.45
N GLU A 68 9.94 12.96 -2.87
CA GLU A 68 8.71 12.30 -3.29
C GLU A 68 7.49 13.22 -3.19
N VAL A 69 7.40 14.03 -2.13
CA VAL A 69 6.36 15.04 -1.96
C VAL A 69 6.42 16.09 -3.07
N ARG A 70 7.60 16.56 -3.47
CA ARG A 70 7.73 17.51 -4.61
C ARG A 70 7.23 16.88 -5.92
N ARG A 71 7.54 15.60 -6.15
CA ARG A 71 7.06 14.86 -7.33
C ARG A 71 5.53 14.72 -7.31
N ALA A 72 4.95 14.42 -6.16
CA ALA A 72 3.50 14.36 -5.98
C ALA A 72 2.84 15.71 -6.30
N PHE A 73 3.40 16.82 -5.81
CA PHE A 73 2.87 18.17 -6.08
C PHE A 73 2.95 18.59 -7.55
N ALA A 74 3.87 18.03 -8.34
CA ALA A 74 3.96 18.32 -9.76
C ALA A 74 2.85 17.65 -10.59
N ALA A 75 2.24 16.58 -10.08
CA ALA A 75 1.16 15.84 -10.76
C ALA A 75 0.17 15.22 -9.75
N PRO A 76 -0.51 16.05 -8.94
CA PRO A 76 -1.26 15.57 -7.77
C PRO A 76 -2.41 14.62 -8.13
N GLU A 77 -3.07 14.85 -9.26
CA GLU A 77 -4.18 14.02 -9.73
C GLU A 77 -3.74 12.68 -10.34
N ARG A 78 -2.46 12.53 -10.73
CA ARG A 78 -1.98 11.31 -11.39
C ARG A 78 -1.02 10.49 -10.54
N PHE A 79 -0.37 11.10 -9.56
CA PHE A 79 0.73 10.46 -8.84
C PHE A 79 0.33 9.17 -8.15
N VAL A 80 -0.84 9.18 -7.50
CA VAL A 80 -1.41 8.01 -6.82
C VAL A 80 -1.89 6.97 -7.83
N ASP A 81 -2.66 7.39 -8.84
CA ASP A 81 -3.18 6.51 -9.89
C ASP A 81 -2.05 5.79 -10.66
N GLU A 82 -1.02 6.52 -11.07
CA GLU A 82 0.14 5.96 -11.76
C GLU A 82 0.93 4.99 -10.84
N GLY A 83 0.97 5.25 -9.54
CA GLY A 83 1.55 4.34 -8.54
C GLY A 83 0.76 3.04 -8.41
N ALA A 84 -0.57 3.16 -8.26
CA ALA A 84 -1.48 2.04 -8.16
C ALA A 84 -1.47 1.18 -9.44
N GLU A 85 -1.51 1.79 -10.62
CA GLU A 85 -1.45 1.11 -11.92
C GLU A 85 -0.15 0.31 -12.08
N ARG A 86 1.00 0.93 -11.75
CA ARG A 86 2.30 0.23 -11.81
C ARG A 86 2.35 -1.00 -10.91
N GLY A 87 1.83 -0.89 -9.69
CA GLY A 87 1.79 -2.02 -8.76
C GLY A 87 0.75 -3.07 -9.15
N ALA A 88 -0.40 -2.66 -9.69
CA ALA A 88 -1.45 -3.56 -10.14
C ALA A 88 -1.05 -4.41 -11.36
N ALA A 89 -0.03 -3.98 -12.10
CA ALA A 89 0.56 -4.75 -13.20
C ALA A 89 1.48 -5.90 -12.72
N GLU A 90 1.86 -5.95 -11.45
CA GLU A 90 2.63 -7.06 -10.88
C GLU A 90 1.76 -8.32 -10.72
N PRO A 91 2.36 -9.53 -10.72
CA PRO A 91 1.65 -10.74 -10.33
C PRO A 91 1.05 -10.59 -8.91
N PRO A 92 -0.22 -10.95 -8.69
CA PRO A 92 -0.90 -10.85 -7.39
C PRO A 92 -0.09 -11.36 -6.20
N ALA A 93 0.56 -12.51 -6.34
CA ALA A 93 1.37 -13.10 -5.28
C ALA A 93 2.58 -12.23 -4.91
N ALA A 94 3.26 -11.65 -5.91
CA ALA A 94 4.41 -10.78 -5.70
C ALA A 94 3.98 -9.45 -5.07
N LEU A 95 2.86 -8.89 -5.52
CA LEU A 95 2.28 -7.68 -4.94
C LEU A 95 1.88 -7.91 -3.46
N LEU A 96 1.24 -9.04 -3.15
CA LEU A 96 0.84 -9.40 -1.80
C LEU A 96 2.05 -9.61 -0.88
N GLU A 97 3.10 -10.28 -1.36
CA GLU A 97 4.36 -10.45 -0.64
C GLU A 97 5.02 -9.10 -0.34
N ARG A 98 5.14 -8.23 -1.35
CA ARG A 98 5.70 -6.88 -1.19
C ARG A 98 4.91 -6.04 -0.17
N TRP A 99 3.58 -6.15 -0.18
CA TRP A 99 2.75 -5.47 0.81
C TRP A 99 2.97 -6.02 2.22
N ARG A 100 3.07 -7.35 2.38
CA ARG A 100 3.38 -8.01 3.67
C ARG A 100 4.71 -7.55 4.26
N GLU A 101 5.75 -7.48 3.44
CA GLU A 101 7.07 -6.99 3.87
C GLU A 101 7.03 -5.52 4.28
N GLY A 102 6.33 -4.69 3.50
CA GLY A 102 6.17 -3.25 3.77
C GLY A 102 5.53 -2.98 5.13
N ARG A 103 4.41 -3.64 5.43
CA ARG A 103 3.70 -3.47 6.70
C ARG A 103 4.48 -4.03 7.90
N GLU A 104 5.28 -5.08 7.71
CA GLU A 104 6.19 -5.57 8.77
C GLU A 104 7.30 -4.58 9.11
N ARG A 105 7.77 -3.80 8.13
CA ARG A 105 8.73 -2.71 8.36
C ARG A 105 8.05 -1.51 9.01
N LEU A 106 6.87 -1.13 8.53
CA LEU A 106 6.08 -0.03 9.10
C LEU A 106 5.77 -0.24 10.58
N ALA A 107 5.51 -1.48 11.01
CA ALA A 107 5.27 -1.80 12.42
C ALA A 107 6.51 -1.60 13.34
N ARG A 108 7.69 -1.30 12.79
CA ARG A 108 8.96 -1.18 13.52
C ARG A 108 9.55 0.24 13.51
N VAL A 109 8.99 1.15 12.71
CA VAL A 109 9.49 2.54 12.58
C VAL A 109 8.83 3.47 13.59
#